data_AF-W1DQ19-F1
#
_entry.id   AF-W1DQ19-F1
#
_cell.length_a   1.000
_cell.length_b   1.000
_cell.length_c   1.000
_cell.angle_alpha   90.00
_cell.angle_beta   90.00
_cell.angle_gamma   90.00
#
_symmetry.space_group_name_H-M   'P 1'
#
loop_
_entity.id
_entity.type
_entity.pdbx_description
1 polymer ?
#
loop_
_entity_poly.entity_id
_entity_poly.type
_entity_poly.pdbx_seq_one_letter_code
_entity_poly.pdbx_strand_id
1 'polypeptide(L)' 'MASWLIEWKSHPDTQWLKDTPSLPLQQSLKDLERGYKNFFQKRAAFPRFKKRGQNDARKA' A
#
# COMPACT_ATOMS: atom_id res chain seq x y z
N MET A 1 -7.86 1.80 -5.90
CA MET A 1 -7.41 0.44 -5.49
C MET A 1 -8.03 -0.05 -4.17
N ALA A 2 -8.46 0.81 -3.25
CA ALA A 2 -8.96 0.40 -1.94
C ALA A 2 -10.31 -0.36 -1.92
N SER A 3 -11.06 -0.40 -3.02
CA SER A 3 -12.31 -1.18 -3.14
C SER A 3 -12.06 -2.69 -3.22
N TRP A 4 -10.90 -3.13 -3.72
CA TRP A 4 -10.53 -4.56 -3.84
C TRP A 4 -10.24 -5.23 -2.51
N LEU A 5 -10.06 -4.46 -1.44
CA LEU A 5 -9.91 -4.97 -0.07
C LEU A 5 -11.10 -5.83 0.38
N ILE A 6 -12.30 -5.49 -0.07
CA ILE A 6 -13.52 -6.22 0.30
C ILE A 6 -13.49 -7.61 -0.33
N GLU A 7 -13.11 -7.68 -1.60
CA GLU A 7 -12.98 -8.91 -2.37
C GLU A 7 -11.85 -9.80 -1.80
N TRP A 8 -10.68 -9.21 -1.50
CA TRP A 8 -9.57 -9.95 -0.91
C TRP A 8 -9.89 -10.46 0.50
N LYS A 9 -10.59 -9.66 1.32
CA LYS A 9 -11.06 -10.14 2.63
C LYS A 9 -12.08 -11.28 2.52
N SER A 10 -12.74 -11.44 1.36
CA SER A 10 -13.69 -12.52 1.09
C SER A 10 -13.02 -13.80 0.58
N HIS A 11 -11.80 -13.71 0.03
CA HIS A 11 -11.11 -14.86 -0.56
C HIS A 11 -10.47 -15.73 0.54
N PRO A 12 -10.59 -17.07 0.48
CA PRO A 12 -10.06 -17.99 1.50
C PRO A 12 -8.54 -17.82 1.75
N ASP A 13 -7.76 -17.60 0.68
CA ASP A 13 -6.30 -17.45 0.78
C ASP A 13 -5.82 -16.15 1.45
N THR A 14 -6.69 -15.13 1.52
CA THR A 14 -6.36 -13.80 2.05
C THR A 14 -7.28 -13.39 3.20
N GLN A 15 -7.96 -14.35 3.85
CA GLN A 15 -8.78 -14.09 5.03
C GLN A 15 -8.00 -13.45 6.19
N TRP A 16 -6.71 -13.75 6.33
CA TRP A 16 -5.81 -13.15 7.33
C TRP A 16 -5.69 -11.62 7.21
N LEU A 17 -6.08 -11.03 6.06
CA LEU A 17 -6.19 -9.58 5.90
C LEU A 17 -7.32 -8.97 6.74
N LYS A 18 -8.28 -9.77 7.23
CA LYS A 18 -9.32 -9.34 8.18
C LYS A 18 -8.75 -9.11 9.58
N ASP A 19 -7.76 -9.90 9.97
CA ASP A 19 -7.12 -9.81 11.30
C ASP A 19 -6.10 -8.67 11.39
N THR A 20 -5.72 -8.10 10.24
CA THR A 20 -4.78 -6.97 10.17
C THR A 20 -5.51 -5.63 10.31
N PRO A 21 -4.94 -4.63 11.01
CA PRO A 21 -5.50 -3.29 11.07
C PRO A 21 -5.77 -2.72 9.66
N SER A 22 -7.01 -2.31 9.42
CA SER A 22 -7.45 -1.90 8.07
C SER A 22 -6.80 -0.60 7.60
N LEU A 23 -6.41 0.27 8.53
CA LEU A 23 -5.85 1.59 8.22
C LEU A 23 -4.44 1.50 7.55
N PRO A 24 -3.45 0.77 8.10
CA PRO A 24 -2.18 0.52 7.42
C PRO A 24 -2.32 -0.12 6.04
N LEU A 25 -3.25 -1.06 5.88
CA LEU A 25 -3.49 -1.77 4.62
C LEU A 25 -4.06 -0.82 3.56
N GLN A 26 -5.04 0.00 3.93
CA GLN A 26 -5.57 1.05 3.05
C GLN A 26 -4.50 2.08 2.67
N GLN A 27 -3.66 2.50 3.63
CA GLN A 27 -2.61 3.48 3.37
C GLN A 27 -1.58 2.93 2.37
N SER A 28 -1.15 1.67 2.55
CA SER A 28 -0.22 1.00 1.63
C SER A 28 -0.75 0.98 0.19
N LEU A 29 -2.05 0.71 0.02
CA LEU A 29 -2.70 0.73 -1.30
C LEU A 29 -2.80 2.13 -1.90
N LYS A 30 -3.07 3.16 -1.08
CA LYS A 30 -3.10 4.56 -1.55
C LYS A 30 -1.72 5.03 -2.00
N ASP A 31 -0.68 4.66 -1.25
CA ASP A 31 0.70 5.01 -1.61
C ASP A 31 1.13 4.32 -2.90
N LEU A 32 0.71 3.06 -3.08
CA LEU A 32 0.90 2.32 -4.32
C LEU A 32 0.19 2.99 -5.51
N GLU A 33 -1.09 3.32 -5.36
CA GLU A 33 -1.90 4.00 -6.38
C GLU A 33 -1.29 5.35 -6.78
N ARG A 34 -0.84 6.14 -5.79
CA ARG A 34 -0.15 7.41 -6.03
C ARG A 34 1.18 7.22 -6.75
N GLY A 35 1.97 6.23 -6.34
CA GLY A 35 3.25 5.91 -6.97
C GLY A 35 3.07 5.55 -8.44
N TYR A 36 2.16 4.62 -8.74
CA TYR A 36 1.86 4.23 -10.11
C TYR A 36 1.29 5.36 -10.94
N LYS A 37 0.36 6.16 -10.38
CA LYS A 37 -0.17 7.35 -11.08
C LYS A 37 0.95 8.32 -11.48
N ASN A 38 1.88 8.60 -10.59
CA ASN A 38 3.02 9.48 -10.89
C ASN A 38 3.99 8.85 -11.90
N PHE A 39 4.21 7.54 -11.84
CA PHE A 39 5.04 6.80 -12.79
C PHE A 39 4.46 6.85 -14.21
N PHE A 40 3.17 6.56 -14.37
CA PHE A 40 2.50 6.64 -15.66
C PHE A 40 2.41 8.09 -16.20
N GLN A 41 2.33 9.08 -15.31
CA GLN A 41 2.44 10.49 -15.67
C GLN A 41 3.88 10.95 -15.98
N LYS A 42 4.87 10.03 -15.95
CA LYS A 42 6.32 10.32 -16.11
C LYS A 42 6.86 11.38 -15.13
N ARG A 43 6.20 11.54 -13.99
CA ARG A 43 6.58 12.50 -12.92
C ARG A 43 7.45 11.85 -11.83
N ALA A 44 7.51 10.52 -11.81
CA ALA A 44 8.31 9.76 -10.86
C ALA A 44 8.87 8.49 -11.53
N ALA A 45 9.95 7.96 -10.96
CA ALA A 45 10.46 6.64 -11.32
C ALA A 45 9.52 5.53 -10.84
N PHE A 46 9.80 4.29 -11.28
CA PHE A 46 9.00 3.12 -10.91
C PHE A 46 8.80 3.02 -9.39
N PRO A 47 7.57 2.80 -8.89
CA PRO A 47 7.30 2.71 -7.46
C PRO A 47 8.13 1.59 -6.84
N ARG A 48 8.89 1.91 -5.81
CA ARG A 48 9.69 0.92 -5.07
C ARG A 48 9.38 1.02 -3.60
N PHE A 49 9.14 -0.11 -2.95
CA PHE A 49 8.98 -0.14 -1.51
C PHE A 49 10.22 0.43 -0.84
N LYS A 50 10.04 1.39 0.07
CA LYS A 50 11.15 1.93 0.85
C LYS A 50 11.66 0.84 1.79
N LYS A 51 12.98 0.61 1.79
CA LYS A 51 13.63 -0.20 2.81
C LYS A 51 13.59 0.56 4.14
N ARG A 52 13.24 -0.13 5.24
CA ARG A 52 13.35 0.46 6.60
C ARG A 52 14.77 0.98 6.81
N GLY A 53 14.90 2.13 7.47
CA GLY A 53 16.20 2.73 7.80
C GLY A 53 16.81 3.65 6.74
N GLN A 54 16.26 3.74 5.53
CA GLN A 54 16.85 4.62 4.50
C GLN A 54 16.42 6.09 4.63
N ASN A 55 15.35 6.38 5.39
CA ASN A 55 14.85 7.72 5.75
C ASN A 55 13.83 7.57 6.92
N ASP A 56 14.17 6.84 7.97
CA ASP A 56 13.29 6.66 9.14
C ASP A 56 13.33 7.92 10.02
N ALA A 57 12.65 8.98 9.59
CA ALA A 57 12.26 10.07 10.48
C ALA A 57 10.99 9.66 11.21
N ARG A 58 11.07 8.62 12.04
CA ARG A 58 10.05 8.35 13.05
C ARG A 58 10.38 9.25 14.24
N LYS A 59 9.92 10.51 14.22
CA LYS A 59 9.87 11.28 15.47
C LYS A 59 8.91 10.53 16.39
N ALA A 60 9.48 10.06 17.50
CA ALA A 60 8.78 9.61 18.68
C ALA A 60 7.96 10.75 19.28
#